data_AF-A0A7V9VLB7-F1
#
_entry.id   AF-A0A7V9VLB7-F1
#
_cell.length_a   1.000
_cell.length_b   1.000
_cell.length_c   1.000
_cell.angle_alpha   90.00
_cell.angle_beta   90.00
_cell.angle_gamma   90.00
#
_symmetry.space_group_name_H-M   'P 1'
#
loop_
_entity.id
_entity.type
_entity.pdbx_description
1 polymer ?
#
loop_
_entity_poly.entity_id
_entity_poly.type
_entity_poly.pdbx_seq_one_letter_code
_entity_poly.pdbx_strand_id
1 'polypeptide(L)'
;MNTKMIRSTTLALVAALSLTAVALPGTALAAKSAKVKVTLKSNGGDFSGRVKSKSAICIAEREVVVYMQEGSRPNPTTDEEYSSDTSGSDGSWSLGNNRATGATFYAHVTKIPGCKAATSKSVTEPEDPFAEEEL
;
A
#
# COMPACT_ATOMS: atom_id res chain seq x y z
N MET A 1 -18.68 70.11 -31.34
CA MET A 1 -19.21 71.04 -30.34
C MET A 1 -19.38 70.26 -29.05
N ASN A 2 -18.43 70.27 -28.08
CA ASN A 2 -18.13 71.34 -27.11
C ASN A 2 -19.43 71.82 -26.40
N THR A 3 -19.65 71.77 -25.08
CA THR A 3 -18.73 71.81 -23.93
C THR A 3 -19.55 71.84 -22.62
N LYS A 4 -19.11 71.05 -21.60
CA LYS A 4 -19.17 71.25 -20.11
C LYS A 4 -20.57 71.42 -19.46
N MET A 5 -20.79 71.16 -18.17
CA MET A 5 -20.11 71.71 -16.98
C MET A 5 -20.84 71.14 -15.72
N ILE A 6 -20.16 70.76 -14.61
CA ILE A 6 -20.20 71.38 -13.24
C ILE A 6 -20.10 70.17 -12.26
N ARG A 7 -19.04 69.94 -11.46
CA ARG A 7 -18.41 70.64 -10.31
C ARG A 7 -18.93 70.18 -8.92
N SER A 8 -17.96 69.71 -8.12
CA SER A 8 -17.87 69.78 -6.65
C SER A 8 -18.70 68.73 -5.85
N THR A 9 -18.28 68.14 -4.71
CA THR A 9 -17.36 68.61 -3.64
C THR A 9 -16.97 67.45 -2.68
N THR A 10 -15.74 67.50 -2.15
CA THR A 10 -15.23 67.08 -0.79
C THR A 10 -15.31 65.66 -0.20
N LEU A 11 -14.11 65.15 0.11
CA LEU A 11 -13.60 64.48 1.34
C LEU A 11 -14.41 63.35 2.02
N ALA A 12 -13.79 62.16 2.11
CA ALA A 12 -13.67 61.43 3.39
C ALA A 12 -12.53 60.38 3.35
N LEU A 13 -11.77 60.40 4.44
CA LEU A 13 -10.57 59.64 4.80
C LEU A 13 -10.97 58.30 5.45
N VAL A 14 -10.52 57.13 4.97
CA VAL A 14 -10.56 55.90 5.80
C VAL A 14 -9.36 54.97 5.53
N ALA A 15 -8.67 54.70 6.65
CA ALA A 15 -7.53 53.85 6.97
C ALA A 15 -7.17 52.66 6.05
N ALA A 16 -5.86 52.57 5.77
CA ALA A 16 -5.18 51.36 5.34
C ALA A 16 -5.10 50.36 6.51
N LEU A 17 -5.83 49.24 6.43
CA LEU A 17 -5.63 48.07 7.28
C LEU A 17 -4.80 47.04 6.50
N SER A 18 -3.48 47.14 6.62
CA SER A 18 -2.56 46.07 6.22
C SER A 18 -2.68 44.92 7.21
N LEU A 19 -3.55 43.94 6.94
CA LEU A 19 -3.49 42.63 7.59
C LEU A 19 -2.27 41.88 7.05
N THR A 20 -1.13 42.02 7.73
CA THR A 20 -0.01 41.09 7.57
C THR A 20 -0.41 39.75 8.20
N ALA A 21 -1.02 38.87 7.40
CA ALA A 21 -1.18 37.48 7.76
C ALA A 21 0.23 36.86 7.92
N VAL A 22 0.66 36.69 9.17
CA VAL A 22 1.87 35.93 9.49
C VAL A 22 1.57 34.48 9.16
N ALA A 23 1.90 34.07 7.94
CA ALA A 23 1.94 32.67 7.56
C ALA A 23 3.07 32.02 8.36
N LEU A 24 2.74 31.39 9.50
CA LEU A 24 3.63 30.45 10.17
C LEU A 24 3.91 29.33 9.16
N PRO A 25 5.16 29.11 8.71
CA PRO A 25 5.49 27.93 7.94
C PRO A 25 5.34 26.73 8.89
N GLY A 26 4.15 26.14 8.90
CA GLY A 26 3.92 24.86 9.54
C GLY A 26 4.80 23.84 8.83
N THR A 27 5.90 23.44 9.46
CA THR A 27 6.71 22.32 8.99
C THR A 27 5.86 21.07 9.13
N ALA A 28 5.17 20.70 8.05
CA ALA A 28 4.51 19.42 7.93
C ALA A 28 5.60 18.34 8.01
N LEU A 29 5.84 17.81 9.21
CA LEU A 29 6.66 16.63 9.41
C LEU A 29 5.94 15.47 8.74
N ALA A 30 6.35 15.13 7.52
CA ALA A 30 5.87 13.94 6.83
C ALA A 30 6.20 12.71 7.68
N ALA A 31 5.20 12.20 8.39
CA ALA A 31 5.34 11.00 9.20
C ALA A 31 5.77 9.84 8.29
N LYS A 32 6.97 9.31 8.52
CA LYS A 32 7.51 8.20 7.72
C LYS A 32 6.70 6.94 8.01
N SER A 33 6.12 6.33 6.97
CA SER A 33 5.42 5.05 7.11
C SER A 33 6.36 3.96 7.66
N ALA A 34 5.86 3.18 8.61
CA ALA A 34 6.58 2.10 9.25
C ALA A 34 6.94 1.01 8.25
N LYS A 35 8.14 0.43 8.42
CA LYS A 35 8.62 -0.67 7.59
C LYS A 35 7.87 -1.94 7.93
N VAL A 36 7.43 -2.66 6.91
CA VAL A 36 6.79 -3.97 7.00
C VAL A 36 7.67 -5.00 6.28
N LYS A 37 7.64 -6.24 6.75
CA LYS A 37 8.17 -7.41 6.05
C LYS A 37 7.07 -8.47 6.04
N VAL A 38 6.90 -9.15 4.92
CA VAL A 38 6.06 -10.34 4.80
C VAL A 38 6.95 -11.52 4.42
N THR A 39 6.68 -12.69 4.98
CA THR A 39 7.39 -13.93 4.64
C THR A 39 6.41 -14.92 4.03
N LEU A 40 6.83 -15.65 3.01
CA LEU A 40 6.14 -16.80 2.46
C LEU A 40 6.96 -18.05 2.80
N LYS A 41 6.27 -19.09 3.25
CA LYS A 41 6.77 -20.47 3.35
C LYS A 41 5.79 -21.36 2.62
N SER A 42 6.33 -22.41 2.01
CA SER A 42 5.54 -23.48 1.42
C SER A 42 5.83 -24.80 2.09
N ASN A 43 4.82 -25.65 2.17
CA ASN A 43 4.93 -27.05 2.55
C ASN A 43 4.03 -27.89 1.62
N GLY A 44 4.55 -28.29 0.45
CA GLY A 44 3.80 -29.08 -0.53
C GLY A 44 2.60 -28.33 -1.13
N GLY A 45 2.82 -27.09 -1.54
CA GLY A 45 1.77 -26.22 -2.07
C GLY A 45 0.89 -25.52 -1.02
N ASP A 46 1.10 -25.79 0.26
CA ASP A 46 0.40 -25.11 1.35
C ASP A 46 1.20 -23.89 1.84
N PHE A 47 0.61 -22.71 1.68
CA PHE A 47 1.27 -21.46 1.95
C PHE A 47 0.94 -20.89 3.33
N SER A 48 1.98 -20.44 4.02
CA SER A 48 1.86 -19.76 5.31
C SER A 48 2.98 -18.75 5.53
N GLY A 49 2.81 -17.88 6.52
CA GLY A 49 3.80 -16.86 6.76
C GLY A 49 3.55 -15.97 7.97
N ARG A 50 4.27 -14.85 7.98
CA ARG A 50 4.12 -13.81 8.99
C ARG A 50 4.34 -12.41 8.41
N VAL A 51 3.52 -11.47 8.85
CA VAL A 51 3.74 -10.03 8.71
C VAL A 51 4.51 -9.52 9.93
N LYS A 52 5.59 -8.77 9.70
CA LYS A 52 6.48 -8.27 10.76
C LYS A 52 6.67 -6.77 10.62
N SER A 53 6.55 -6.05 11.74
CA SER A 53 6.91 -4.64 11.85
C SER A 53 7.39 -4.33 13.27
N LYS A 54 8.04 -3.17 13.43
CA LYS A 54 8.27 -2.59 14.77
C LYS A 54 7.00 -1.91 15.31
N SER A 55 6.03 -1.62 14.45
CA SER A 55 4.78 -0.97 14.78
C SER A 55 3.65 -2.01 14.82
N ALA A 56 3.00 -2.18 15.97
CA ALA A 56 1.98 -3.22 16.16
C ALA A 56 0.78 -3.06 15.22
N ILE A 57 0.38 -1.81 14.92
CA ILE A 57 -0.70 -1.49 13.97
C ILE A 57 -0.39 -1.96 12.54
N CYS A 58 0.87 -2.25 12.21
CA CYS A 58 1.25 -2.73 10.88
C CYS A 58 1.39 -4.26 10.79
N ILE A 59 1.01 -4.99 11.83
CA ILE A 59 1.16 -6.45 11.93
C ILE A 59 -0.17 -7.16 11.70
N ALA A 60 -1.21 -6.75 12.43
CA ALA A 60 -2.53 -7.38 12.42
C ALA A 60 -3.43 -6.81 11.32
N GLU A 61 -4.43 -7.58 10.92
CA GLU A 61 -5.49 -7.17 9.97
C GLU A 61 -4.90 -6.66 8.65
N ARG A 62 -3.81 -7.30 8.22
CA ARG A 62 -3.17 -7.02 6.94
C ARG A 62 -3.62 -8.09 5.97
N GLU A 63 -4.28 -7.68 4.90
CA GLU A 63 -4.53 -8.54 3.77
C GLU A 63 -3.20 -8.96 3.14
N VAL A 64 -2.97 -10.28 3.10
CA VAL A 64 -1.83 -10.94 2.48
C VAL A 64 -2.33 -11.67 1.27
N VAL A 65 -1.91 -11.22 0.09
CA VAL A 65 -2.25 -11.84 -1.19
C VAL A 65 -1.05 -12.64 -1.67
N VAL A 66 -1.26 -13.89 -2.05
CA VAL A 66 -0.27 -14.73 -2.72
C VAL A 66 -0.52 -14.67 -4.21
N TYR A 67 0.52 -14.38 -4.97
CA TYR A 67 0.49 -14.27 -6.41
C TYR A 67 1.30 -15.38 -7.06
N MET A 68 0.87 -15.81 -8.24
CA MET A 68 1.67 -16.60 -9.17
C MET A 68 2.51 -15.65 -10.03
N GLN A 69 3.83 -15.79 -9.95
CA GLN A 69 4.79 -14.93 -10.62
C GLN A 69 4.89 -15.29 -12.11
N GLU A 70 4.49 -14.37 -12.99
CA GLU A 70 4.55 -14.61 -14.45
C GLU A 70 5.92 -14.25 -15.05
N GLY A 71 6.65 -13.34 -14.40
CA GLY A 71 7.93 -12.82 -14.87
C GLY A 71 9.16 -13.33 -14.12
N SER A 72 10.32 -12.72 -14.39
CA SER A 72 11.55 -12.99 -13.64
C SER A 72 11.59 -12.36 -12.24
N ARG A 73 10.62 -11.48 -11.92
CA ARG A 73 10.53 -10.77 -10.64
C ARG A 73 9.08 -10.62 -10.21
N PRO A 74 8.79 -10.61 -8.89
CA PRO A 74 7.46 -10.30 -8.37
C PRO A 74 6.94 -8.94 -8.85
N ASN A 75 5.74 -8.92 -9.41
CA ASN A 75 5.00 -7.73 -9.78
C ASN A 75 3.47 -7.88 -9.55
N PRO A 76 2.94 -7.43 -8.39
CA PRO A 76 1.55 -7.68 -8.01
C PRO A 76 0.51 -6.94 -8.89
N THR A 77 0.95 -6.06 -9.80
CA THR A 77 0.04 -5.38 -10.74
C THR A 77 -0.21 -6.17 -12.02
N THR A 78 0.63 -7.16 -12.33
CA THR A 78 0.53 -7.96 -13.55
C THR A 78 0.45 -9.45 -13.26
N ASP A 79 1.06 -9.90 -12.17
CA ASP A 79 1.03 -11.29 -11.76
C ASP A 79 -0.39 -11.71 -11.33
N GLU A 80 -0.73 -12.97 -11.57
CA GLU A 80 -2.04 -13.54 -11.25
C GLU A 80 -2.21 -13.73 -9.73
N GLU A 81 -3.34 -13.29 -9.19
CA GLU A 81 -3.71 -13.58 -7.80
C GLU A 81 -4.07 -15.05 -7.66
N TYR A 82 -3.37 -15.75 -6.77
CA TYR A 82 -3.65 -17.15 -6.48
C TYR A 82 -4.68 -17.29 -5.36
N SER A 83 -4.45 -16.62 -4.23
CA SER A 83 -5.34 -16.64 -3.06
C SER A 83 -4.89 -15.60 -2.03
N SER A 84 -5.71 -15.33 -1.01
CA SER A 84 -5.41 -14.37 0.04
C SER A 84 -5.88 -14.82 1.43
N ASP A 85 -5.25 -14.28 2.46
CA ASP A 85 -5.63 -14.41 3.87
C ASP A 85 -5.37 -13.10 4.62
N THR A 86 -5.96 -12.94 5.80
CA THR A 86 -5.75 -11.78 6.66
C THR A 86 -4.86 -12.15 7.84
N SER A 87 -3.81 -11.36 8.08
CA SER A 87 -2.91 -11.62 9.20
C SER A 87 -3.60 -11.48 10.56
N GLY A 88 -3.35 -12.46 11.44
CA GLY A 88 -3.79 -12.44 12.83
C GLY A 88 -3.08 -11.38 13.67
N SER A 89 -3.46 -11.28 14.95
CA SER A 89 -2.92 -10.29 15.89
C SER A 89 -1.40 -10.40 16.11
N ASP A 90 -0.84 -11.61 15.98
CA ASP A 90 0.58 -11.86 16.02
C ASP A 90 1.25 -11.73 14.62
N GLY A 91 0.46 -11.53 13.58
CA GLY A 91 0.89 -11.40 12.19
C GLY A 91 0.95 -12.72 11.43
N SER A 92 0.60 -13.86 12.02
CA SER A 92 0.53 -15.14 11.29
C SER A 92 -0.58 -15.12 10.25
N TRP A 93 -0.38 -15.82 9.14
CA TRP A 93 -1.38 -16.03 8.10
C TRP A 93 -1.12 -17.38 7.42
N SER A 94 -2.17 -17.99 6.86
CA SER A 94 -2.09 -19.23 6.09
C SER A 94 -3.28 -19.36 5.15
N LEU A 95 -3.04 -19.80 3.93
CA LEU A 95 -4.10 -20.01 2.95
C LEU A 95 -4.82 -21.36 3.11
N GLY A 96 -4.28 -22.28 3.92
CA GLY A 96 -4.81 -23.65 4.00
C GLY A 96 -4.38 -24.55 2.84
N ASN A 97 -5.08 -25.68 2.68
CA ASN A 97 -4.72 -26.80 1.81
C ASN A 97 -4.97 -26.50 0.32
N ASN A 98 -4.13 -25.65 -0.27
CA ASN A 98 -4.37 -25.13 -1.62
C ASN A 98 -3.74 -25.99 -2.73
N ARG A 99 -2.83 -26.91 -2.38
CA ARG A 99 -2.15 -27.82 -3.31
C ARG A 99 -1.56 -27.08 -4.53
N ALA A 100 -0.91 -25.95 -4.30
CA ALA A 100 -0.25 -25.20 -5.36
C ALA A 100 0.94 -25.98 -5.94
N THR A 101 1.01 -26.15 -7.25
CA THR A 101 2.09 -26.88 -7.93
C THR A 101 2.49 -26.21 -9.24
N GLY A 102 3.71 -26.47 -9.71
CA GLY A 102 4.17 -26.12 -11.06
C GLY A 102 4.41 -24.62 -11.31
N ALA A 103 4.54 -23.80 -10.27
CA ALA A 103 4.70 -22.36 -10.45
C ALA A 103 5.55 -21.70 -9.35
N THR A 104 5.91 -20.44 -9.58
CA THR A 104 6.62 -19.61 -8.60
C THR A 104 5.66 -18.66 -7.93
N PHE A 105 5.65 -18.63 -6.60
CA PHE A 105 4.71 -17.86 -5.79
C PHE A 105 5.43 -16.88 -4.88
N TYR A 106 4.77 -15.76 -4.57
CA TYR A 106 5.22 -14.83 -3.53
C TYR A 106 4.02 -14.20 -2.81
N ALA A 107 4.25 -13.74 -1.59
CA ALA A 107 3.25 -13.02 -0.81
C ALA A 107 3.46 -11.50 -0.90
N HIS A 108 2.38 -10.75 -0.92
CA HIS A 108 2.36 -9.31 -0.92
C HIS A 108 1.35 -8.78 0.11
N VAL A 109 1.71 -7.68 0.78
CA VAL A 109 0.80 -6.90 1.61
C VAL A 109 0.70 -5.49 1.06
N THR A 110 -0.52 -5.02 0.87
CA THR A 110 -0.82 -3.69 0.30
C THR A 110 -0.44 -2.58 1.27
N LYS A 111 -0.22 -1.36 0.78
CA LYS A 111 0.08 -0.20 1.64
C LYS A 111 -1.20 0.27 2.37
N ILE A 112 -1.09 0.59 3.66
CA ILE A 112 -2.17 1.27 4.43
C ILE A 112 -1.63 2.55 5.08
N PRO A 113 -2.48 3.45 5.60
CA PRO A 113 -2.03 4.64 6.31
C PRO A 113 -1.02 4.29 7.41
N GLY A 114 0.15 4.92 7.37
CA GLY A 114 1.22 4.68 8.35
C GLY A 114 2.05 3.41 8.17
N CYS A 115 1.70 2.49 7.26
CA CYS A 115 2.43 1.22 7.05
C CYS A 115 2.81 1.03 5.57
N LYS A 116 4.07 0.67 5.30
CA LYS A 116 4.53 0.38 3.93
C LYS A 116 3.96 -0.94 3.43
N ALA A 117 3.79 -1.05 2.11
CA ALA A 117 3.65 -2.34 1.44
C ALA A 117 4.93 -3.18 1.58
N ALA A 118 4.81 -4.48 1.41
CA ALA A 118 5.95 -5.39 1.38
C ALA A 118 5.67 -6.61 0.49
N THR A 119 6.72 -7.13 -0.11
CA THR A 119 6.70 -8.35 -0.92
C THR A 119 7.71 -9.34 -0.33
N SER A 120 7.36 -10.63 -0.29
CA SER A 120 8.24 -11.68 0.20
C SER A 120 9.30 -12.05 -0.84
N LYS A 121 10.17 -12.98 -0.48
CA LYS A 121 10.89 -13.78 -1.48
C LYS A 121 9.91 -14.73 -2.16
N SER A 122 10.21 -15.10 -3.39
CA SER A 122 9.46 -16.11 -4.11
C SER A 122 9.85 -17.53 -3.69
N VAL A 123 8.93 -18.47 -3.85
CA VAL A 123 9.11 -19.91 -3.65
C VAL A 123 8.60 -20.61 -4.90
N THR A 124 9.35 -21.56 -5.44
CA THR A 124 8.94 -22.35 -6.61
C THR A 124 8.44 -23.70 -6.13
N GLU A 125 7.18 -24.01 -6.44
CA GLU A 125 6.61 -25.33 -6.20
C GLU A 125 6.89 -26.24 -7.40
N PRO A 126 7.31 -27.50 -7.17
CA PRO A 126 7.46 -28.46 -8.24
C PRO A 126 6.11 -28.77 -8.89
N GLU A 127 6.12 -29.25 -10.13
CA GLU A 127 4.94 -29.83 -10.77
C GLU A 127 4.50 -31.07 -10.00
N ASP A 128 3.18 -31.33 -9.95
CA ASP A 128 2.65 -32.57 -9.40
C ASP A 128 2.93 -33.71 -10.37
N PRO A 129 3.82 -34.68 -10.05
CA PRO A 129 4.17 -35.75 -10.97
C PRO A 129 3.02 -36.72 -11.24
N PHE A 130 1.90 -36.62 -10.51
CA PHE A 130 0.73 -37.52 -10.66
C PHE A 130 -0.49 -36.84 -11.27
N ALA A 131 -0.40 -35.55 -11.66
CA ALA A 131 -1.55 -34.83 -12.23
C ALA A 131 -2.00 -35.36 -13.61
N GLU A 132 -1.14 -36.09 -14.33
CA GLU A 132 -1.43 -36.59 -15.70
C GLU A 132 -2.00 -38.02 -15.75
N GLU A 133 -2.02 -38.77 -14.63
CA GLU A 133 -2.51 -40.17 -14.61
C GLU A 133 -4.02 -40.32 -14.34
N GLU A 134 -4.74 -39.22 -14.09
CA GLU A 134 -6.20 -39.24 -13.79
C GLU A 134 -7.10 -38.84 -14.98
N LEU A 135 -6.60 -38.83 -16.22
CA LEU A 135 -7.38 -38.53 -17.44
C LEU A 135 -7.71 -39.77 -18.28
#